data_AF-A0A843F4S3-F1
#
_entry.id   AF-A0A843F4S3-F1
#
_cell.length_a   1.000
_cell.length_b   1.000
_cell.length_c   1.000
_cell.angle_alpha   90.00
_cell.angle_beta   90.00
_cell.angle_gamma   90.00
#
_symmetry.space_group_name_H-M   'P 1'
#
loop_
_entity.id
_entity.type
_entity.pdbx_description
1 polymer ?
#
loop_
_entity_poly.entity_id
_entity_poly.type
_entity_poly.pdbx_seq_one_letter_code
_entity_poly.pdbx_strand_id
1 'polypeptide(L)'
;MDLNDLKEYIIGARKVAEYIDEDNVSFSHDKSPMIFDCKSEGFKIKYLLINDIFSWLCYLGLGDGCIADEEVDFINDSLDLNFTKDQIRKIAISKLNKDFKRFMPISFILFCEAEIVHKDLMISHSAPIYSDNLFALFGVLGESFISCDGEITRDEKYIYYEYLELLWQNLIRFKKRRGIDDTYDNLVGENLLKQDIVVKSNSNSKITNKMNLILKLISQGYCLHDLNSILYISDNIIAKWFCLGRLGDKNFEEFYFKCIKLNPSIEMEIDEVMESINIFNIDDDIYHENNEQIAKHNTKKDKKDFHSQKNQFYKLKINKLNSQFQSNEKNTKDLIEKCFPAPQMTNSKFNHEVDQCSILFHQKFENTMMMIDSITRYSDKLENEIILNIESLNGINNKLNSLHDELLINISKSGDKDIENLLGDMVRLIDSVKYY
;
A
#
# COMPACT_ATOMS: atom_id res chain seq x y z
N MET A 1 18.13 -5.06 5.35
CA MET A 1 19.24 -4.14 5.06
C MET A 1 20.05 -3.97 6.34
N ASP A 2 21.38 -3.75 6.30
CA ASP A 2 22.12 -3.54 7.54
C ASP A 2 21.96 -2.09 8.06
N LEU A 3 22.28 -1.86 9.34
CA LEU A 3 22.12 -0.54 9.97
C LEU A 3 23.09 0.51 9.39
N ASN A 4 24.22 0.11 8.81
CA ASN A 4 25.17 1.04 8.22
C ASN A 4 24.63 1.59 6.89
N ASP A 5 24.04 0.72 6.07
CA ASP A 5 23.35 1.14 4.85
C ASP A 5 22.25 2.16 5.18
N LEU A 6 21.45 1.90 6.23
CA LEU A 6 20.39 2.83 6.69
C LEU A 6 20.96 4.20 7.05
N LYS A 7 22.09 4.21 7.78
CA LYS A 7 22.78 5.44 8.17
C LYS A 7 23.25 6.22 6.96
N GLU A 8 23.73 5.57 5.90
CA GLU A 8 24.10 6.25 4.65
C GLU A 8 22.89 6.90 3.96
N TYR A 9 21.72 6.26 3.94
CA TYR A 9 20.49 6.88 3.42
C TYR A 9 20.09 8.12 4.24
N ILE A 10 20.13 8.04 5.57
CA ILE A 10 19.85 9.17 6.46
C ILE A 10 20.87 10.31 6.25
N ILE A 11 22.16 9.97 6.12
CA ILE A 11 23.22 10.94 5.83
C ILE A 11 22.96 11.63 4.48
N GLY A 12 22.55 10.88 3.46
CA GLY A 12 22.16 11.43 2.16
C GLY A 12 21.04 12.46 2.28
N ALA A 13 19.95 12.12 2.96
CA ALA A 13 18.84 13.05 3.18
C ALA A 13 19.24 14.26 4.04
N ARG A 14 20.09 14.08 5.05
CA ARG A 14 20.66 15.17 5.85
C ARG A 14 21.49 16.13 5.00
N LYS A 15 22.32 15.63 4.09
CA LYS A 15 23.11 16.47 3.17
C LYS A 15 22.21 17.31 2.25
N VAL A 16 21.11 16.73 1.75
CA VAL A 16 20.11 17.49 0.98
C VAL A 16 19.47 18.58 1.85
N ALA A 17 19.05 18.25 3.07
CA ALA A 17 18.50 19.23 4.00
C ALA A 17 19.50 20.36 4.33
N GLU A 18 20.77 20.03 4.55
CA GLU A 18 21.84 20.99 4.79
C GLU A 18 22.09 21.89 3.58
N TYR A 19 22.10 21.33 2.37
CA TYR A 19 22.18 22.11 1.14
C TYR A 19 21.01 23.09 1.00
N ILE A 20 19.78 22.70 1.39
CA ILE A 20 18.63 23.62 1.41
C ILE A 20 18.81 24.68 2.50
N ASP A 21 19.39 24.32 3.65
CA ASP A 21 19.68 25.25 4.76
C ASP A 21 20.74 26.31 4.41
N GLU A 22 21.66 26.04 3.47
CA GLU A 22 22.71 26.99 3.08
C GLU A 22 22.15 28.29 2.46
N ASP A 23 22.73 29.44 2.85
CA ASP A 23 22.27 30.77 2.43
C ASP A 23 22.59 31.10 0.97
N ASN A 24 23.35 30.24 0.29
CA ASN A 24 23.74 30.43 -1.10
C ASN A 24 22.57 30.23 -2.07
N VAL A 25 21.47 29.62 -1.62
CA VAL A 25 20.25 29.43 -2.39
C VAL A 25 19.21 30.45 -1.94
N SER A 26 18.84 31.36 -2.84
CA SER A 26 17.78 32.33 -2.60
C SER A 26 16.40 31.68 -2.78
N PHE A 27 15.73 31.42 -1.66
CA PHE A 27 14.33 31.02 -1.63
C PHE A 27 13.44 32.27 -1.61
N SER A 28 12.35 32.27 -2.38
CA SER A 28 11.37 33.36 -2.38
C SER A 28 10.05 32.89 -1.80
N HIS A 29 9.36 33.78 -1.08
CA HIS A 29 8.04 33.46 -0.53
C HIS A 29 7.04 33.04 -1.61
N ASP A 30 7.16 33.56 -2.83
CA ASP A 30 6.25 33.20 -3.94
C ASP A 30 6.43 31.76 -4.44
N LYS A 31 7.66 31.25 -4.46
CA LYS A 31 7.97 29.91 -5.02
C LYS A 31 8.07 28.84 -3.95
N SER A 32 8.59 29.21 -2.79
CA SER A 32 8.93 28.30 -1.68
C SER A 32 8.56 28.96 -0.35
N PRO A 33 7.26 29.23 -0.09
CA PRO A 33 6.81 29.94 1.10
C PRO A 33 7.22 29.21 2.39
N MET A 34 7.11 27.87 2.45
CA MET A 34 7.41 27.14 3.68
C MET A 34 8.91 27.14 3.99
N ILE A 35 9.77 26.98 2.98
CA ILE A 35 11.22 27.14 3.18
C ILE A 35 11.56 28.57 3.62
N PHE A 36 10.96 29.56 2.96
CA PHE A 36 11.19 30.96 3.28
C PHE A 36 10.81 31.27 4.73
N ASP A 37 9.64 30.83 5.18
CA ASP A 37 9.14 31.01 6.54
C ASP A 37 10.01 30.24 7.55
N CYS A 38 10.40 29.00 7.25
CA CYS A 38 11.29 28.24 8.12
C CYS A 38 12.64 28.95 8.31
N LYS A 39 13.23 29.44 7.22
CA LYS A 39 14.51 30.16 7.27
C LYS A 39 14.40 31.50 7.98
N SER A 40 13.31 32.25 7.76
CA SER A 40 13.13 33.57 8.38
C SER A 40 12.97 33.48 9.90
N GLU A 41 12.36 32.40 10.39
CA GLU A 41 12.24 32.06 11.81
C GLU A 41 13.50 31.37 12.38
N GLY A 42 14.53 31.14 11.56
CA GLY A 42 15.80 30.54 11.98
C GLY A 42 15.74 29.01 12.21
N PHE A 43 14.68 28.34 11.74
CA PHE A 43 14.61 26.89 11.78
C PHE A 43 15.60 26.27 10.78
N LYS A 44 16.20 25.13 11.17
CA LYS A 44 17.03 24.32 10.28
C LYS A 44 16.25 23.13 9.78
N ILE A 45 16.18 22.98 8.47
CA ILE A 45 15.44 21.94 7.75
C ILE A 45 15.93 20.56 8.16
N LYS A 46 17.22 20.40 8.43
CA LYS A 46 17.76 19.12 8.92
C LYS A 46 17.13 18.65 10.24
N TYR A 47 16.76 19.57 11.14
CA TYR A 47 16.12 19.20 12.41
C TYR A 47 14.65 18.83 12.19
N LEU A 48 13.98 19.48 11.24
CA LEU A 48 12.61 19.12 10.84
C LEU A 48 12.57 17.72 10.22
N LEU A 49 13.53 17.40 9.35
CA LEU A 49 13.70 16.06 8.79
C LEU A 49 13.85 14.99 9.88
N ILE A 50 14.74 15.20 10.85
CA ILE A 50 14.96 14.22 11.92
C ILE A 50 13.76 14.13 12.85
N ASN A 51 13.08 15.24 13.13
CA ASN A 51 11.83 15.21 13.89
C ASN A 51 10.75 14.41 13.15
N ASP A 52 10.61 14.56 11.84
CA ASP A 52 9.59 13.87 11.05
C ASP A 52 9.89 12.36 10.93
N ILE A 53 11.15 11.97 10.73
CA ILE A 53 11.56 10.56 10.77
C ILE A 53 11.33 9.98 12.17
N PHE A 54 11.72 10.69 13.23
CA PHE A 54 11.46 10.26 14.60
C PHE A 54 9.97 10.05 14.86
N SER A 55 9.12 11.00 14.44
CA SER A 55 7.67 10.90 14.56
C SER A 55 7.09 9.72 13.79
N TRP A 56 7.61 9.43 12.58
CA TRP A 56 7.23 8.26 11.81
C TRP A 56 7.55 6.94 12.55
N LEU A 57 8.77 6.78 13.05
CA LEU A 57 9.17 5.58 13.80
C LEU A 57 8.38 5.42 15.10
N CYS A 58 8.12 6.52 15.82
CA CYS A 58 7.26 6.51 17.00
C CYS A 58 5.83 6.10 16.69
N TYR A 59 5.32 6.50 15.51
CA TYR A 59 3.97 6.14 15.08
C TYR A 59 3.87 4.65 14.74
N LEU A 60 4.89 4.09 14.10
CA LEU A 60 4.98 2.65 13.84
C LEU A 60 5.03 1.86 15.16
N GLY A 61 6.00 2.15 16.02
CA GLY A 61 6.22 1.39 17.27
C GLY A 61 5.20 1.65 18.38
N LEU A 62 4.17 2.46 18.12
CA LEU A 62 3.03 2.60 19.03
C LEU A 62 1.71 2.22 18.36
N GLY A 63 1.78 1.61 17.17
CA GLY A 63 0.62 1.12 16.44
C GLY A 63 -0.19 0.09 17.24
N ASP A 64 0.49 -0.73 18.03
CA ASP A 64 -0.05 -1.73 18.95
C ASP A 64 -0.24 -1.20 20.40
N GLY A 65 0.20 0.04 20.65
CA GLY A 65 0.15 0.72 21.94
C GLY A 65 1.39 0.52 22.83
N CYS A 66 2.41 -0.22 22.41
CA CYS A 66 3.63 -0.49 23.17
C CYS A 66 4.88 -0.49 22.28
N ILE A 67 5.89 0.30 22.66
CA ILE A 67 7.19 0.27 21.97
C ILE A 67 8.13 -0.72 22.67
N ALA A 68 8.76 -1.65 21.94
CA ALA A 68 9.76 -2.60 22.44
C ALA A 68 11.10 -1.93 22.76
N ASP A 69 12.01 -2.62 23.45
CA ASP A 69 13.32 -2.05 23.80
C ASP A 69 14.24 -2.01 22.56
N GLU A 70 14.13 -3.03 21.70
CA GLU A 70 14.81 -3.15 20.42
C GLU A 70 14.43 -2.00 19.45
N GLU A 71 13.16 -1.59 19.45
CA GLU A 71 12.66 -0.46 18.68
C GLU A 71 13.21 0.88 19.19
N VAL A 72 13.33 1.02 20.53
CA VAL A 72 13.94 2.20 21.16
C VAL A 72 15.42 2.28 20.78
N ASP A 73 16.13 1.17 20.84
CA ASP A 73 17.53 1.07 20.42
C ASP A 73 17.67 1.39 18.92
N PHE A 74 16.78 0.88 18.07
CA PHE A 74 16.77 1.19 16.64
C PHE A 74 16.60 2.70 16.38
N ILE A 75 15.64 3.36 17.07
CA ILE A 75 15.41 4.80 16.92
C ILE A 75 16.65 5.58 17.35
N ASN A 76 17.22 5.24 18.50
CA ASN A 76 18.40 5.91 19.05
C ASN A 76 19.61 5.75 18.12
N ASP A 77 19.88 4.53 17.66
CA ASP A 77 21.01 4.22 16.82
C ASP A 77 20.89 4.81 15.41
N SER A 78 19.69 4.77 14.82
CA SER A 78 19.45 5.28 13.46
C SER A 78 19.52 6.80 13.40
N LEU A 79 19.02 7.48 14.43
CA LEU A 79 18.90 8.94 14.44
C LEU A 79 19.99 9.66 15.22
N ASP A 80 20.89 8.92 15.89
CA ASP A 80 21.91 9.43 16.80
C ASP A 80 21.27 10.20 17.98
N LEU A 81 20.32 9.53 18.63
CA LEU A 81 19.55 10.01 19.77
C LEU A 81 19.85 9.18 21.02
N ASN A 82 19.39 9.66 22.17
CA ASN A 82 19.55 8.96 23.45
C ASN A 82 18.31 9.14 24.33
N PHE A 83 17.15 8.74 23.78
CA PHE A 83 15.89 8.78 24.48
C PHE A 83 15.61 7.47 25.19
N THR A 84 15.03 7.57 26.39
CA THR A 84 14.44 6.41 27.06
C THR A 84 13.08 6.08 26.47
N LYS A 85 12.64 4.82 26.63
CA LYS A 85 11.30 4.35 26.29
C LYS A 85 10.18 5.26 26.80
N ASP A 86 10.27 5.70 28.05
CA ASP A 86 9.30 6.64 28.64
C ASP A 86 9.31 8.02 27.98
N GLN A 87 10.48 8.51 27.56
CA GLN A 87 10.58 9.79 26.85
C GLN A 87 9.95 9.67 25.45
N ILE A 88 10.26 8.61 24.72
CA ILE A 88 9.67 8.33 23.40
C ILE A 88 8.15 8.27 23.52
N ARG A 89 7.62 7.48 24.46
CA ARG A 89 6.18 7.35 24.68
C ARG A 89 5.51 8.69 25.00
N LYS A 90 6.11 9.51 25.87
CA LYS A 90 5.58 10.84 26.21
C LYS A 90 5.55 11.77 25.01
N ILE A 91 6.65 11.81 24.25
CA ILE A 91 6.74 12.65 23.04
C ILE A 91 5.69 12.19 22.03
N ALA A 92 5.62 10.90 21.77
CA ALA A 92 4.69 10.31 20.84
C ALA A 92 3.23 10.60 21.22
N ILE A 93 2.81 10.36 22.47
CA ILE A 93 1.44 10.69 22.93
C ILE A 93 1.13 12.18 22.77
N SER A 94 2.12 13.07 22.99
CA SER A 94 1.92 14.51 22.87
C SER A 94 1.87 15.03 21.43
N LYS A 95 2.55 14.35 20.50
CA LYS A 95 2.76 14.82 19.12
C LYS A 95 1.97 14.04 18.07
N LEU A 96 1.74 12.76 18.28
CA LEU A 96 0.99 11.90 17.39
C LEU A 96 -0.50 12.07 17.71
N ASN A 97 -1.12 13.03 17.02
CA ASN A 97 -2.56 13.12 16.98
C ASN A 97 -3.14 11.99 16.08
N LYS A 98 -4.46 11.79 16.15
CA LYS A 98 -5.16 10.84 15.26
C LYS A 98 -4.99 11.15 13.76
N ASP A 99 -4.51 12.34 13.41
CA ASP A 99 -4.38 12.82 12.05
C ASP A 99 -2.96 12.67 11.48
N PHE A 100 -2.01 12.04 12.19
CA PHE A 100 -0.65 11.84 11.67
C PHE A 100 -0.64 11.11 10.32
N LYS A 101 -1.61 10.21 10.09
CA LYS A 101 -1.81 9.54 8.78
C LYS A 101 -2.27 10.47 7.66
N ARG A 102 -2.97 11.56 8.00
CA ARG A 102 -3.64 12.43 7.04
C ARG A 102 -2.76 13.54 6.51
N PHE A 103 -1.81 13.99 7.32
CA PHE A 103 -0.95 15.12 6.97
C PHE A 103 0.41 14.63 6.49
N MET A 104 0.86 15.22 5.38
CA MET A 104 2.21 15.02 4.88
C MET A 104 3.22 15.66 5.84
N PRO A 105 4.33 14.98 6.19
CA PRO A 105 5.37 15.57 7.04
C PRO A 105 5.93 16.86 6.44
N ILE A 106 6.36 17.78 7.29
CA ILE A 106 6.86 19.09 6.88
C ILE A 106 8.11 18.94 6.01
N SER A 107 8.98 17.97 6.31
CA SER A 107 10.17 17.67 5.52
C SER A 107 9.84 17.37 4.05
N PHE A 108 8.74 16.66 3.76
CA PHE A 108 8.30 16.41 2.40
C PHE A 108 7.86 17.69 1.69
N ILE A 109 7.12 18.56 2.38
CA ILE A 109 6.70 19.86 1.83
C ILE A 109 7.95 20.68 1.46
N LEU A 110 8.92 20.76 2.36
CA LEU A 110 10.16 21.51 2.15
C LEU A 110 10.99 20.90 1.00
N PHE A 111 11.08 19.59 0.91
CA PHE A 111 11.84 18.94 -0.18
C PHE A 111 11.18 19.20 -1.54
N CYS A 112 9.85 19.11 -1.64
CA CYS A 112 9.12 19.47 -2.86
C CYS A 112 9.30 20.96 -3.24
N GLU A 113 9.26 21.88 -2.28
CA GLU A 113 9.51 23.30 -2.58
C GLU A 113 10.95 23.54 -3.06
N ALA A 114 11.93 22.83 -2.47
CA ALA A 114 13.31 22.90 -2.92
C ALA A 114 13.49 22.36 -4.34
N GLU A 115 12.75 21.32 -4.74
CA GLU A 115 12.76 20.81 -6.12
C GLU A 115 12.25 21.84 -7.13
N ILE A 116 11.19 22.58 -6.79
CA ILE A 116 10.65 23.63 -7.66
C ILE A 116 11.70 24.71 -7.90
N VAL A 117 12.41 25.12 -6.84
CA VAL A 117 13.46 26.14 -6.93
C VAL A 117 14.68 25.62 -7.69
N HIS A 118 15.04 24.35 -7.49
CA HIS A 118 16.20 23.71 -8.11
C HIS A 118 15.91 23.00 -9.44
N LYS A 119 14.72 23.17 -10.03
CA LYS A 119 14.25 22.40 -11.19
C LYS A 119 15.27 22.37 -12.34
N ASP A 120 15.87 23.51 -12.67
CA ASP A 120 16.86 23.61 -13.75
C ASP A 120 18.18 22.89 -13.42
N LEU A 121 18.59 22.91 -12.15
CA LEU A 121 19.76 22.17 -11.66
C LEU A 121 19.51 20.65 -11.71
N MET A 122 18.31 20.21 -11.32
CA MET A 122 17.92 18.81 -11.32
C MET A 122 17.89 18.23 -12.74
N ILE A 123 17.28 18.96 -13.69
CA ILE A 123 17.22 18.55 -15.09
C ILE A 123 18.62 18.45 -15.71
N SER A 124 19.49 19.43 -15.44
CA SER A 124 20.83 19.47 -16.04
C SER A 124 21.77 18.37 -15.55
N HIS A 125 21.59 17.89 -14.32
CA HIS A 125 22.47 16.88 -13.71
C HIS A 125 21.84 15.48 -13.66
N SER A 126 20.61 15.30 -14.17
CA SER A 126 19.82 14.08 -13.92
C SER A 126 19.82 13.72 -12.42
N ALA A 127 19.78 14.75 -11.58
CA ALA A 127 19.88 14.57 -10.14
C ALA A 127 18.57 13.95 -9.63
N PRO A 128 18.65 13.08 -8.62
CA PRO A 128 17.47 12.38 -8.13
C PRO A 128 16.51 13.35 -7.42
N ILE A 129 15.22 13.13 -7.61
CA ILE A 129 14.12 13.91 -7.04
C ILE A 129 14.19 13.78 -5.50
N TYR A 130 14.29 14.92 -4.81
CA TYR A 130 14.54 14.97 -3.36
C TYR A 130 13.43 14.29 -2.55
N SER A 131 12.17 14.57 -2.86
CA SER A 131 10.99 14.01 -2.19
C SER A 131 10.86 12.52 -2.42
N ASP A 132 11.29 12.02 -3.57
CA ASP A 132 11.21 10.59 -3.90
C ASP A 132 12.29 9.81 -3.15
N ASN A 133 13.50 10.38 -3.06
CA ASN A 133 14.53 9.85 -2.17
C ASN A 133 14.08 9.85 -0.71
N LEU A 134 13.38 10.91 -0.29
CA LEU A 134 12.84 10.99 1.06
C LEU A 134 11.73 9.96 1.29
N PHE A 135 10.86 9.72 0.30
CA PHE A 135 9.85 8.67 0.34
C PHE A 135 10.49 7.28 0.46
N ALA A 136 11.49 7.00 -0.38
CA ALA A 136 12.26 5.76 -0.32
C ALA A 136 12.93 5.57 1.04
N LEU A 137 13.50 6.63 1.61
CA LEU A 137 14.08 6.61 2.96
C LEU A 137 13.02 6.22 4.01
N PHE A 138 11.83 6.82 3.97
CA PHE A 138 10.74 6.49 4.91
C PHE A 138 10.29 5.04 4.78
N GLY A 139 10.22 4.51 3.56
CA GLY A 139 9.89 3.11 3.31
C GLY A 139 10.95 2.17 3.88
N VAL A 140 12.21 2.34 3.48
CA VAL A 140 13.30 1.48 3.91
C VAL A 140 13.53 1.54 5.43
N LEU A 141 13.38 2.72 6.04
CA LEU A 141 13.44 2.85 7.50
C LEU A 141 12.27 2.15 8.19
N GLY A 142 11.04 2.35 7.69
CA GLY A 142 9.86 1.74 8.30
C GLY A 142 9.89 0.22 8.22
N GLU A 143 10.29 -0.34 7.07
CA GLU A 143 10.44 -1.79 6.89
C GLU A 143 11.52 -2.37 7.82
N SER A 144 12.66 -1.68 7.94
CA SER A 144 13.73 -2.11 8.84
C SER A 144 13.34 -2.01 10.30
N PHE A 145 12.54 -1.00 10.66
CA PHE A 145 12.04 -0.79 12.01
C PHE A 145 11.07 -1.90 12.44
N ILE A 146 10.04 -2.20 11.64
CA ILE A 146 9.06 -3.27 11.96
C ILE A 146 9.68 -4.68 11.93
N SER A 147 10.93 -4.81 11.46
CA SER A 147 11.66 -6.08 11.42
C SER A 147 12.75 -6.17 12.48
N CYS A 148 12.93 -5.16 13.33
CA CYS A 148 14.10 -5.04 14.20
C CYS A 148 14.11 -6.02 15.38
N ASP A 149 12.92 -6.44 15.84
CA ASP A 149 12.73 -7.44 16.89
C ASP A 149 12.71 -8.89 16.37
N GLY A 150 12.71 -9.06 15.03
CA GLY A 150 12.65 -10.36 14.36
C GLY A 150 11.24 -10.92 14.17
N GLU A 151 10.19 -10.22 14.61
CA GLU A 151 8.80 -10.67 14.54
C GLU A 151 7.88 -9.62 13.91
N ILE A 152 7.75 -9.64 12.57
CA ILE A 152 6.84 -8.70 11.91
C ILE A 152 5.38 -9.17 12.05
N THR A 153 4.59 -8.45 12.85
CA THR A 153 3.16 -8.73 13.01
C THR A 153 2.33 -8.26 11.80
N ARG A 154 1.10 -8.78 11.68
CA ARG A 154 0.16 -8.36 10.63
C ARG A 154 -0.26 -6.90 10.79
N ASP A 155 -0.43 -6.46 12.02
CA ASP A 155 -0.94 -5.12 12.34
C ASP A 155 0.14 -4.06 12.05
N GLU A 156 1.41 -4.32 12.38
CA GLU A 156 2.52 -3.43 12.02
C GLU A 156 2.66 -3.30 10.51
N LYS A 157 2.61 -4.42 9.76
CA LYS A 157 2.59 -4.37 8.29
C LYS A 157 1.44 -3.53 7.77
N TYR A 158 0.24 -3.71 8.30
CA TYR A 158 -0.92 -2.94 7.89
C TYR A 158 -0.72 -1.44 8.13
N ILE A 159 -0.29 -1.05 9.33
CA ILE A 159 -0.02 0.34 9.71
C ILE A 159 1.08 0.96 8.84
N TYR A 160 2.14 0.19 8.56
CA TYR A 160 3.25 0.58 7.70
C TYR A 160 2.78 0.86 6.27
N TYR A 161 2.12 -0.10 5.62
CA TYR A 161 1.67 0.03 4.24
C TYR A 161 0.60 1.11 4.09
N GLU A 162 -0.37 1.17 5.00
CA GLU A 162 -1.43 2.19 4.99
C GLU A 162 -0.83 3.60 5.07
N TYR A 163 0.16 3.83 5.95
CA TYR A 163 0.80 5.14 6.05
C TYR A 163 1.58 5.51 4.78
N LEU A 164 2.39 4.59 4.24
CA LEU A 164 3.17 4.87 3.03
C LEU A 164 2.28 5.13 1.82
N GLU A 165 1.17 4.41 1.69
CA GLU A 165 0.19 4.64 0.64
C GLU A 165 -0.41 6.06 0.77
N LEU A 166 -0.88 6.43 1.96
CA LEU A 166 -1.43 7.78 2.20
C LEU A 166 -0.40 8.88 1.99
N LEU A 167 0.84 8.67 2.44
CA LEU A 167 1.95 9.59 2.23
C LEU A 167 2.24 9.78 0.74
N TRP A 168 2.28 8.68 -0.03
CA TRP A 168 2.48 8.72 -1.48
C TRP A 168 1.34 9.47 -2.19
N GLN A 169 0.09 9.18 -1.85
CA GLN A 169 -1.06 9.89 -2.40
C GLN A 169 -1.00 11.39 -2.09
N ASN A 170 -0.66 11.76 -0.86
CA ASN A 170 -0.49 13.15 -0.45
C ASN A 170 0.65 13.84 -1.19
N LEU A 171 1.77 13.14 -1.41
CA LEU A 171 2.91 13.65 -2.16
C LEU A 171 2.54 13.95 -3.61
N ILE A 172 1.90 13.01 -4.32
CA ILE A 172 1.41 13.21 -5.69
C ILE A 172 0.45 14.41 -5.75
N ARG A 173 -0.54 14.46 -4.85
CA ARG A 173 -1.51 15.56 -4.80
C ARG A 173 -0.81 16.91 -4.60
N PHE A 174 0.20 16.96 -3.73
CA PHE A 174 0.97 18.16 -3.48
C PHE A 174 1.79 18.59 -4.71
N LYS A 175 2.55 17.66 -5.31
CA LYS A 175 3.35 17.90 -6.52
C LYS A 175 2.50 18.44 -7.66
N LYS A 176 1.35 17.79 -7.93
CA LYS A 176 0.38 18.21 -8.95
C LYS A 176 -0.15 19.62 -8.69
N ARG A 177 -0.52 19.96 -7.45
CA ARG A 177 -0.99 21.32 -7.08
C ARG A 177 0.09 22.38 -7.27
N ARG A 178 1.36 22.01 -7.16
CA ARG A 178 2.51 22.91 -7.36
C ARG A 178 3.02 22.93 -8.80
N GLY A 179 2.42 22.16 -9.72
CA GLY A 179 2.85 22.10 -11.12
C GLY A 179 4.20 21.42 -11.32
N ILE A 180 4.57 20.52 -10.41
CA ILE A 180 5.67 19.57 -10.62
C ILE A 180 5.08 18.47 -11.51
N ASP A 181 5.62 18.29 -12.72
CA ASP A 181 5.03 17.46 -13.78
C ASP A 181 5.39 15.99 -13.60
N ASP A 182 4.39 15.12 -13.47
CA ASP A 182 4.46 13.69 -13.07
C ASP A 182 5.11 12.75 -14.11
N THR A 183 5.83 13.29 -15.10
CA THR A 183 6.38 12.48 -16.20
C THR A 183 7.42 11.44 -15.74
N TYR A 184 7.97 11.58 -14.52
CA TYR A 184 8.85 10.60 -13.87
C TYR A 184 8.17 9.75 -12.79
N ASP A 185 7.07 10.22 -12.18
CA ASP A 185 6.54 9.67 -10.91
C ASP A 185 5.73 8.38 -11.09
N ASN A 186 5.18 8.13 -12.27
CA ASN A 186 4.36 6.92 -12.54
C ASN A 186 5.15 5.60 -12.56
N LEU A 187 6.50 5.64 -12.61
CA LEU A 187 7.34 4.45 -12.75
C LEU A 187 7.97 3.95 -11.44
N VAL A 188 8.17 4.81 -10.43
CA VAL A 188 8.91 4.42 -9.21
C VAL A 188 7.96 3.99 -8.07
N GLY A 189 6.88 4.74 -7.83
CA GLY A 189 5.93 4.44 -6.74
C GLY A 189 5.11 3.17 -6.97
N GLU A 190 4.69 2.89 -8.21
CA GLU A 190 3.95 1.66 -8.51
C GLU A 190 4.82 0.39 -8.40
N ASN A 191 6.13 0.48 -8.67
CA ASN A 191 7.02 -0.68 -8.66
C ASN A 191 7.46 -1.09 -7.25
N LEU A 192 7.63 -0.14 -6.32
CA LEU A 192 7.97 -0.42 -4.92
C LEU A 192 6.81 -1.10 -4.17
N LEU A 193 5.55 -0.69 -4.42
CA LEU A 193 4.37 -1.28 -3.77
C LEU A 193 3.95 -2.64 -4.38
N LYS A 194 4.32 -2.91 -5.63
CA LYS A 194 3.92 -4.15 -6.33
C LYS A 194 4.95 -5.28 -6.23
N GLN A 195 6.24 -4.98 -6.01
CA GLN A 195 7.29 -6.01 -5.98
C GLN A 195 7.16 -6.99 -4.81
N ASP A 196 6.55 -6.60 -3.69
CA ASP A 196 6.38 -7.51 -2.53
C ASP A 196 5.06 -8.28 -2.51
N ILE A 197 4.09 -7.94 -3.37
CA ILE A 197 2.81 -8.67 -3.49
C ILE A 197 2.97 -9.90 -4.41
N VAL A 198 4.04 -9.98 -5.21
CA VAL A 198 4.33 -11.11 -6.11
C VAL A 198 5.70 -11.71 -5.81
N VAL A 199 5.85 -12.37 -4.67
CA VAL A 199 6.98 -13.31 -4.44
C VAL A 199 6.44 -14.72 -4.30
N LYS A 200 6.30 -15.39 -5.45
CA LYS A 200 6.49 -16.85 -5.56
C LYS A 200 7.78 -17.12 -6.33
N SER A 201 8.63 -17.90 -5.67
CA SER A 201 9.89 -18.54 -6.05
C SER A 201 10.25 -18.65 -7.54
N ASN A 202 11.31 -17.95 -7.95
CA ASN A 202 12.60 -18.51 -8.43
C ASN A 202 13.38 -17.49 -9.29
N SER A 203 14.33 -16.77 -8.69
CA SER A 203 15.55 -16.22 -9.37
C SER A 203 16.46 -15.35 -8.48
N ASN A 204 16.32 -15.40 -7.14
CA ASN A 204 17.04 -14.49 -6.23
C ASN A 204 18.57 -14.54 -6.38
N SER A 205 19.20 -15.66 -6.74
CA SER A 205 20.66 -15.69 -6.87
C SER A 205 21.22 -14.94 -8.09
N LYS A 206 20.45 -14.77 -9.17
CA LYS A 206 20.91 -14.00 -10.36
C LYS A 206 20.61 -12.52 -10.24
N ILE A 207 19.54 -12.14 -9.55
CA ILE A 207 19.13 -10.75 -9.38
C ILE A 207 19.98 -10.08 -8.30
N THR A 208 20.19 -10.73 -7.15
CA THR A 208 21.06 -10.22 -6.08
C THR A 208 22.51 -10.08 -6.56
N ASN A 209 23.02 -11.01 -7.37
CA ASN A 209 24.35 -10.89 -7.96
C ASN A 209 24.47 -9.75 -8.99
N LYS A 210 23.38 -9.41 -9.70
CA LYS A 210 23.35 -8.29 -10.65
C LYS A 210 23.23 -6.94 -9.93
N MET A 211 22.41 -6.83 -8.89
CA MET A 211 22.32 -5.62 -8.06
C MET A 211 23.62 -5.33 -7.31
N ASN A 212 24.27 -6.35 -6.74
CA ASN A 212 25.57 -6.18 -6.09
C ASN A 212 26.67 -5.77 -7.07
N LEU A 213 26.60 -6.22 -8.33
CA LEU A 213 27.52 -5.77 -9.39
C LEU A 213 27.27 -4.31 -9.78
N ILE A 214 26.00 -3.89 -9.87
CA ILE A 214 25.60 -2.50 -10.17
C ILE A 214 26.06 -1.56 -9.05
N LEU A 215 25.84 -1.92 -7.79
CA LEU A 215 26.28 -1.14 -6.63
C LEU A 215 27.81 -1.06 -6.50
N LYS A 216 28.52 -2.15 -6.83
CA LYS A 216 29.99 -2.18 -6.89
C LYS A 216 30.55 -1.29 -8.01
N LEU A 217 29.85 -1.17 -9.14
CA LEU A 217 30.29 -0.31 -10.26
C LEU A 217 29.97 1.16 -9.99
N ILE A 218 28.86 1.47 -9.31
CA ILE A 218 28.50 2.84 -8.88
C ILE A 218 29.51 3.36 -7.84
N SER A 219 29.87 2.53 -6.85
CA SER A 219 30.89 2.88 -5.83
C SER A 219 32.30 3.03 -6.39
N GLN A 220 32.56 2.54 -7.61
CA GLN A 220 33.83 2.72 -8.33
C GLN A 220 33.83 3.92 -9.30
N GLY A 221 32.76 4.71 -9.34
CA GLY A 221 32.70 5.98 -10.07
C GLY A 221 32.38 5.86 -11.56
N TYR A 222 31.81 4.75 -12.03
CA TYR A 222 31.34 4.61 -13.41
C TYR A 222 29.99 5.32 -13.62
N CYS A 223 29.87 6.11 -14.69
CA CYS A 223 28.64 6.84 -15.04
C CYS A 223 27.57 5.93 -15.69
N LEU A 224 26.29 6.22 -15.42
CA LEU A 224 25.12 5.47 -15.91
C LEU A 224 25.07 5.23 -17.44
N HIS A 225 25.70 6.11 -18.22
CA HIS A 225 25.66 6.08 -19.69
C HIS A 225 26.41 4.86 -20.30
N ASP A 226 27.44 4.35 -19.62
CA ASP A 226 28.20 3.19 -20.10
C ASP A 226 27.49 1.85 -19.77
N LEU A 227 26.66 1.84 -18.72
CA LEU A 227 25.88 0.67 -18.27
C LEU A 227 24.64 0.41 -19.14
N ASN A 228 23.99 1.47 -19.63
CA ASN A 228 22.78 1.37 -20.46
C ASN A 228 23.01 0.70 -21.83
N SER A 229 24.23 0.75 -22.35
CA SER A 229 24.60 0.12 -23.63
C SER A 229 24.63 -1.41 -23.55
N ILE A 230 24.87 -1.97 -22.36
CA ILE A 230 25.09 -3.40 -22.13
C ILE A 230 23.76 -4.12 -21.81
N LEU A 231 22.78 -3.42 -21.24
CA LEU A 231 21.50 -3.98 -20.79
C LEU A 231 20.35 -3.90 -21.83
N TYR A 232 20.57 -3.21 -22.96
CA TYR A 232 19.49 -2.77 -23.86
C TYR A 232 18.80 -3.86 -24.72
N ILE A 233 19.18 -5.14 -24.62
CA ILE A 233 18.77 -6.17 -25.61
C ILE A 233 17.66 -7.15 -25.12
N SER A 234 17.38 -7.29 -23.82
CA SER A 234 16.38 -8.29 -23.35
C SER A 234 15.02 -7.75 -22.89
N ASP A 235 14.95 -6.54 -22.33
CA ASP A 235 13.80 -6.17 -21.47
C ASP A 235 12.72 -5.33 -22.16
N ASN A 236 12.95 -4.91 -23.41
CA ASN A 236 12.12 -3.94 -24.12
C ASN A 236 10.83 -4.51 -24.75
N ILE A 237 10.62 -5.84 -24.74
CA ILE A 237 9.42 -6.46 -25.35
C ILE A 237 8.24 -6.47 -24.35
N ILE A 238 8.53 -6.73 -23.07
CA ILE A 238 7.51 -6.84 -22.00
C ILE A 238 7.07 -5.44 -21.51
N ALA A 239 8.01 -4.50 -21.41
CA ALA A 239 7.70 -3.12 -21.01
C ALA A 239 6.84 -2.38 -22.05
N LYS A 240 7.07 -2.59 -23.36
CA LYS A 240 6.25 -2.01 -24.42
C LYS A 240 4.83 -2.59 -24.47
N TRP A 241 4.68 -3.85 -24.09
CA TRP A 241 3.40 -4.54 -23.95
C TRP A 241 2.48 -3.90 -22.91
N PHE A 242 3.06 -3.51 -21.75
CA PHE A 242 2.31 -2.90 -20.65
C PHE A 242 1.78 -1.49 -20.98
N CYS A 243 2.50 -0.74 -21.81
CA CYS A 243 2.13 0.62 -22.18
C CYS A 243 1.08 0.69 -23.30
N LEU A 244 1.09 -0.23 -24.27
CA LEU A 244 0.22 -0.17 -25.45
C LEU A 244 -1.19 -0.70 -25.21
N GLY A 245 -1.40 -1.57 -24.21
CA GLY A 245 -2.73 -2.10 -23.87
C GLY A 245 -3.66 -1.11 -23.16
N ARG A 246 -3.16 0.04 -22.68
CA ARG A 246 -3.95 1.04 -21.93
C ARG A 246 -4.59 2.13 -22.79
N LEU A 247 -4.21 2.25 -24.06
CA LEU A 247 -4.73 3.26 -24.98
C LEU A 247 -5.26 2.52 -26.20
N GLY A 248 -6.59 2.53 -26.41
CA GLY A 248 -7.29 1.84 -27.50
C GLY A 248 -6.90 2.33 -28.90
N ASP A 249 -5.66 2.08 -29.29
CA ASP A 249 -5.05 2.48 -30.55
C ASP A 249 -5.17 1.33 -31.57
N LYS A 250 -5.47 1.65 -32.83
CA LYS A 250 -5.60 0.67 -33.92
C LYS A 250 -4.32 -0.11 -34.20
N ASN A 251 -3.18 0.40 -33.74
CA ASN A 251 -1.89 -0.28 -33.80
C ASN A 251 -1.80 -1.49 -32.86
N PHE A 252 -2.68 -1.58 -31.85
CA PHE A 252 -2.74 -2.68 -30.89
C PHE A 252 -3.27 -3.96 -31.53
N GLU A 253 -4.38 -3.90 -32.27
CA GLU A 253 -4.93 -5.08 -32.97
C GLU A 253 -3.93 -5.64 -33.99
N GLU A 254 -3.27 -4.78 -34.77
CA GLU A 254 -2.29 -5.21 -35.76
C GLU A 254 -1.06 -5.87 -35.12
N PHE A 255 -0.60 -5.34 -33.98
CA PHE A 255 0.51 -5.91 -33.21
C PHE A 255 0.11 -7.22 -32.50
N TYR A 256 -1.08 -7.27 -31.90
CA TYR A 256 -1.68 -8.45 -31.28
C TYR A 256 -1.79 -9.62 -32.27
N PHE A 257 -2.34 -9.38 -33.47
CA PHE A 257 -2.42 -10.40 -34.52
C PHE A 257 -1.03 -10.83 -35.04
N LYS A 258 -0.04 -9.93 -35.04
CA LYS A 258 1.34 -10.26 -35.44
C LYS A 258 2.03 -11.15 -34.40
N CYS A 259 1.78 -10.90 -33.10
CA CYS A 259 2.32 -11.68 -32.00
C CYS A 259 1.69 -13.08 -31.92
N ILE A 260 0.37 -13.21 -32.05
CA ILE A 260 -0.31 -14.53 -32.10
C ILE A 260 0.14 -15.35 -33.31
N LYS A 261 0.36 -14.69 -34.45
CA LYS A 261 0.88 -15.35 -35.66
C LYS A 261 2.32 -15.82 -35.52
N LEU A 262 3.11 -15.18 -34.65
CA LEU A 262 4.49 -15.56 -34.35
C LEU A 262 4.61 -16.58 -33.22
N ASN A 263 3.66 -16.61 -32.28
CA ASN A 263 3.60 -17.63 -31.23
C ASN A 263 2.17 -17.82 -30.67
N PRO A 264 1.40 -18.81 -31.18
CA PRO A 264 0.00 -19.01 -30.81
C PRO A 264 -0.24 -19.41 -29.35
N SER A 265 0.76 -19.93 -28.63
CA SER A 265 0.58 -20.38 -27.24
C SER A 265 0.39 -19.24 -26.23
N ILE A 266 0.65 -17.99 -26.64
CA ILE A 266 0.55 -16.80 -25.81
C ILE A 266 -0.93 -16.37 -25.61
N GLU A 267 -1.84 -16.74 -26.51
CA GLU A 267 -3.26 -16.31 -26.46
C GLU A 267 -3.96 -16.74 -25.17
N MET A 268 -3.66 -17.93 -24.66
CA MET A 268 -4.30 -18.50 -23.46
C MET A 268 -3.82 -17.83 -22.15
N GLU A 269 -2.58 -17.35 -22.12
CA GLU A 269 -2.01 -16.65 -20.95
C GLU A 269 -2.50 -15.19 -20.85
N ILE A 270 -2.85 -14.57 -21.97
CA ILE A 270 -3.40 -13.20 -22.01
C ILE A 270 -4.79 -13.15 -21.38
N ASP A 271 -5.65 -14.12 -21.70
CA ASP A 271 -7.04 -14.14 -21.24
C ASP A 271 -7.11 -14.31 -19.70
N GLU A 272 -6.26 -15.16 -19.10
CA GLU A 272 -6.18 -15.34 -17.64
C GLU A 272 -5.67 -14.08 -16.90
N VAL A 273 -4.71 -13.35 -17.49
CA VAL A 273 -4.17 -12.11 -16.90
C VAL A 273 -5.18 -10.97 -16.97
N MET A 274 -5.95 -10.88 -18.05
CA MET A 274 -6.99 -9.85 -18.23
C MET A 274 -8.17 -10.04 -17.27
N GLU A 275 -8.51 -11.29 -16.92
CA GLU A 275 -9.52 -11.59 -15.91
C GLU A 275 -9.07 -11.20 -14.48
N SER A 276 -7.77 -11.34 -14.21
CA SER A 276 -7.15 -11.03 -12.90
C SER A 276 -7.01 -9.53 -12.60
N ILE A 277 -6.75 -8.71 -13.63
CA ILE A 277 -6.53 -7.26 -13.49
C ILE A 277 -7.84 -6.49 -13.21
N ASN A 278 -8.99 -7.00 -13.67
CA ASN A 278 -10.30 -6.37 -13.46
C ASN A 278 -10.80 -6.43 -12.00
N ILE A 279 -10.13 -7.21 -11.13
CA ILE A 279 -10.57 -7.49 -9.76
C ILE A 279 -9.93 -6.53 -8.73
N PHE A 280 -8.82 -5.85 -9.04
CA PHE A 280 -7.93 -5.33 -8.00
C PHE A 280 -7.86 -3.82 -7.76
N ASN A 281 -8.46 -2.94 -8.55
CA ASN A 281 -8.21 -1.49 -8.39
C ASN A 281 -9.47 -0.63 -8.49
N ILE A 282 -10.13 -0.31 -7.37
CA ILE A 282 -10.81 0.99 -7.19
C ILE A 282 -10.78 1.42 -5.70
N ASP A 283 -10.10 2.53 -5.44
CA ASP A 283 -10.05 3.27 -4.17
C ASP A 283 -11.32 4.14 -4.01
N ASP A 284 -11.97 4.09 -2.84
CA ASP A 284 -13.26 4.74 -2.54
C ASP A 284 -13.16 6.28 -2.68
N ASP A 285 -12.05 6.89 -2.27
CA ASP A 285 -11.93 8.36 -2.16
C ASP A 285 -11.53 9.03 -3.49
N ILE A 286 -10.71 8.35 -4.30
CA ILE A 286 -10.29 8.82 -5.63
C ILE A 286 -11.47 8.77 -6.62
N TYR A 287 -12.35 7.77 -6.45
CA TYR A 287 -13.54 7.62 -7.29
C TYR A 287 -14.53 8.77 -7.06
N HIS A 288 -14.74 9.24 -5.83
CA HIS A 288 -15.71 10.31 -5.56
C HIS A 288 -15.23 11.70 -6.00
N GLU A 289 -13.95 12.05 -5.77
CA GLU A 289 -13.43 13.40 -6.00
C GLU A 289 -13.22 13.74 -7.50
N ASN A 290 -12.74 12.78 -8.31
CA ASN A 290 -12.59 12.98 -9.76
C ASN A 290 -13.94 13.08 -10.49
N ASN A 291 -14.95 12.39 -9.97
CA ASN A 291 -16.24 12.24 -10.62
C ASN A 291 -17.22 13.39 -10.35
N GLU A 292 -17.15 14.03 -9.18
CA GLU A 292 -17.89 15.27 -8.92
C GLU A 292 -17.48 16.42 -9.84
N GLN A 293 -16.21 16.48 -10.25
CA GLN A 293 -15.71 17.50 -11.17
C GLN A 293 -16.18 17.25 -12.62
N ILE A 294 -16.21 15.97 -13.04
CA ILE A 294 -16.68 15.54 -14.38
C ILE A 294 -18.19 15.76 -14.53
N ALA A 295 -19.00 15.52 -13.49
CA ALA A 295 -20.45 15.68 -13.53
C ALA A 295 -20.91 17.14 -13.74
N LYS A 296 -20.08 18.12 -13.36
CA LYS A 296 -20.40 19.55 -13.43
C LYS A 296 -20.27 20.16 -14.84
N HIS A 297 -19.63 19.48 -15.80
CA HIS A 297 -19.29 20.08 -17.10
C HIS A 297 -19.80 19.37 -18.37
N ASN A 298 -20.63 18.32 -18.28
CA ASN A 298 -20.71 17.35 -19.37
C ASN A 298 -22.07 17.09 -20.05
N THR A 299 -21.98 16.59 -21.29
CA THR A 299 -23.09 16.31 -22.23
C THR A 299 -23.88 15.05 -21.84
N LYS A 300 -25.02 14.78 -22.50
CA LYS A 300 -25.85 13.58 -22.23
C LYS A 300 -25.11 12.24 -22.40
N LYS A 301 -24.05 12.19 -23.23
CA LYS A 301 -23.27 10.97 -23.49
C LYS A 301 -22.37 10.64 -22.29
N ASP A 302 -21.66 11.63 -21.78
CA ASP A 302 -20.74 11.50 -20.64
C ASP A 302 -21.46 11.08 -19.34
N LYS A 303 -22.73 11.48 -19.17
CA LYS A 303 -23.55 11.04 -18.03
C LYS A 303 -23.82 9.53 -18.05
N LYS A 304 -23.98 8.92 -19.23
CA LYS A 304 -24.22 7.48 -19.35
C LYS A 304 -22.97 6.68 -18.96
N ASP A 305 -21.81 7.13 -19.41
CA ASP A 305 -20.52 6.49 -19.14
C ASP A 305 -20.17 6.56 -17.64
N PHE A 306 -20.47 7.70 -17.00
CA PHE A 306 -20.35 7.88 -15.55
C PHE A 306 -21.19 6.89 -14.74
N HIS A 307 -22.45 6.68 -15.11
CA HIS A 307 -23.33 5.76 -14.39
C HIS A 307 -22.84 4.31 -14.51
N SER A 308 -22.32 3.93 -15.68
CA SER A 308 -21.75 2.61 -15.90
C SER A 308 -20.54 2.35 -15.00
N GLN A 309 -19.63 3.32 -14.88
CA GLN A 309 -18.45 3.21 -14.02
C GLN A 309 -18.85 3.07 -12.54
N LYS A 310 -19.88 3.82 -12.11
CA LYS A 310 -20.33 3.80 -10.71
C LYS A 310 -21.03 2.50 -10.35
N ASN A 311 -21.83 1.97 -11.27
CA ASN A 311 -22.44 0.65 -11.12
C ASN A 311 -21.34 -0.42 -11.00
N GLN A 312 -20.32 -0.36 -11.87
CA GLN A 312 -19.21 -1.31 -11.84
C GLN A 312 -18.42 -1.24 -10.52
N PHE A 313 -18.17 -0.03 -10.02
CA PHE A 313 -17.52 0.18 -8.73
C PHE A 313 -18.26 -0.50 -7.57
N TYR A 314 -19.57 -0.23 -7.42
CA TYR A 314 -20.33 -0.86 -6.33
C TYR A 314 -20.46 -2.38 -6.50
N LYS A 315 -20.59 -2.89 -7.73
CA LYS A 315 -20.59 -4.34 -8.00
C LYS A 315 -19.29 -5.00 -7.53
N LEU A 316 -18.14 -4.41 -7.85
CA LEU A 316 -16.85 -4.95 -7.41
C LEU A 316 -16.75 -4.97 -5.88
N LYS A 317 -17.16 -3.89 -5.21
CA LYS A 317 -17.18 -3.81 -3.75
C LYS A 317 -18.08 -4.87 -3.11
N ILE A 318 -19.29 -5.06 -3.63
CA ILE A 318 -20.25 -6.04 -3.14
C ILE A 318 -19.80 -7.48 -3.40
N ASN A 319 -19.21 -7.76 -4.57
CA ASN A 319 -18.64 -9.06 -4.88
C ASN A 319 -17.46 -9.41 -3.95
N LYS A 320 -16.60 -8.44 -3.64
CA LYS A 320 -15.51 -8.62 -2.66
C LYS A 320 -16.07 -9.00 -1.28
N LEU A 321 -17.13 -8.33 -0.82
CA LEU A 321 -17.79 -8.67 0.44
C LEU A 321 -18.38 -10.08 0.43
N ASN A 322 -18.97 -10.49 -0.69
CA ASN A 322 -19.50 -11.85 -0.84
C ASN A 322 -18.39 -12.91 -0.76
N SER A 323 -17.27 -12.71 -1.44
CA SER A 323 -16.13 -13.64 -1.35
C SER A 323 -15.56 -13.74 0.07
N GLN A 324 -15.47 -12.61 0.79
CA GLN A 324 -15.06 -12.60 2.19
C GLN A 324 -16.05 -13.36 3.07
N PHE A 325 -17.34 -13.08 2.91
CA PHE A 325 -18.40 -13.75 3.68
C PHE A 325 -18.38 -15.27 3.46
N GLN A 326 -18.29 -15.74 2.22
CA GLN A 326 -18.23 -17.18 1.91
C GLN A 326 -17.02 -17.87 2.55
N SER A 327 -15.85 -17.21 2.54
CA SER A 327 -14.66 -17.73 3.22
C SER A 327 -14.87 -17.82 4.74
N ASN A 328 -15.45 -16.79 5.34
CA ASN A 328 -15.70 -16.73 6.78
C ASN A 328 -16.78 -17.73 7.21
N GLU A 329 -17.83 -17.91 6.40
CA GLU A 329 -18.90 -18.89 6.65
C GLU A 329 -18.33 -20.30 6.68
N LYS A 330 -17.52 -20.65 5.67
CA LYS A 330 -16.86 -21.95 5.59
C LYS A 330 -15.98 -22.19 6.81
N ASN A 331 -15.08 -21.25 7.12
CA ASN A 331 -14.17 -21.36 8.26
C ASN A 331 -14.92 -21.51 9.59
N THR A 332 -16.01 -20.76 9.76
CA THR A 332 -16.85 -20.83 10.97
C THR A 332 -17.54 -22.18 11.10
N LYS A 333 -18.12 -22.72 10.02
CA LYS A 333 -18.73 -24.06 10.00
C LYS A 333 -17.69 -25.15 10.32
N ASP A 334 -16.51 -25.08 9.71
CA ASP A 334 -15.41 -26.01 9.96
C ASP A 334 -14.97 -25.98 11.43
N LEU A 335 -14.94 -24.80 12.07
CA LEU A 335 -14.65 -24.66 13.50
C LEU A 335 -15.78 -25.23 14.37
N ILE A 336 -17.04 -24.96 14.05
CA ILE A 336 -18.20 -25.52 14.80
C ILE A 336 -18.15 -27.04 14.81
N GLU A 337 -17.86 -27.67 13.65
CA GLU A 337 -17.76 -29.13 13.54
C GLU A 337 -16.61 -29.69 14.38
N LYS A 338 -15.48 -28.99 14.45
CA LYS A 338 -14.33 -29.37 15.29
C LYS A 338 -14.61 -29.20 16.79
N CYS A 339 -15.26 -28.10 17.18
CA CYS A 339 -15.58 -27.81 18.59
C CYS A 339 -16.67 -28.72 19.15
N PHE A 340 -17.68 -29.01 18.34
CA PHE A 340 -18.91 -29.65 18.77
C PHE A 340 -19.24 -30.80 17.82
N PRO A 341 -18.76 -32.02 18.07
CA PRO A 341 -19.10 -33.16 17.21
C PRO A 341 -20.62 -33.39 17.19
N ALA A 342 -21.15 -33.72 16.01
CA ALA A 342 -22.55 -34.13 15.88
C ALA A 342 -22.81 -35.40 16.73
N PRO A 343 -23.98 -35.56 17.40
CA PRO A 343 -25.24 -34.83 17.25
C PRO A 343 -25.53 -33.83 18.39
N GLN A 344 -24.49 -33.22 18.98
CA GLN A 344 -24.70 -32.32 20.11
C GLN A 344 -25.65 -31.16 19.76
N MET A 345 -26.61 -30.87 20.65
CA MET A 345 -27.56 -29.77 20.46
C MET A 345 -26.85 -28.44 20.20
N THR A 346 -25.68 -28.24 20.79
CA THR A 346 -24.82 -27.07 20.60
C THR A 346 -24.35 -26.91 19.15
N ASN A 347 -23.90 -27.99 18.50
CA ASN A 347 -23.53 -27.96 17.08
C ASN A 347 -24.72 -27.51 16.21
N SER A 348 -25.90 -28.12 16.41
CA SER A 348 -27.10 -27.76 15.63
C SER A 348 -27.53 -26.31 15.83
N LYS A 349 -27.36 -25.75 17.03
CA LYS A 349 -27.69 -24.34 17.33
C LYS A 349 -26.74 -23.38 16.64
N PHE A 350 -25.43 -23.59 16.73
CA PHE A 350 -24.46 -22.71 16.06
C PHE A 350 -24.59 -22.76 14.54
N ASN A 351 -24.72 -23.96 13.97
CA ASN A 351 -24.96 -24.10 12.54
C ASN A 351 -26.24 -23.40 12.09
N HIS A 352 -27.32 -23.50 12.89
CA HIS A 352 -28.55 -22.76 12.61
C HIS A 352 -28.35 -21.24 12.59
N GLU A 353 -27.60 -20.67 13.54
CA GLU A 353 -27.30 -19.22 13.56
C GLU A 353 -26.44 -18.79 12.37
N VAL A 354 -25.44 -19.59 11.98
CA VAL A 354 -24.63 -19.33 10.78
C VAL A 354 -25.50 -19.40 9.53
N ASP A 355 -26.40 -20.38 9.43
CA ASP A 355 -27.35 -20.49 8.31
C ASP A 355 -28.30 -19.29 8.25
N GLN A 356 -28.79 -18.78 9.39
CA GLN A 356 -29.59 -17.55 9.42
C GLN A 356 -28.80 -16.35 8.94
N CYS A 357 -27.53 -16.21 9.35
CA CYS A 357 -26.64 -15.15 8.86
C CYS A 357 -26.43 -15.27 7.35
N SER A 358 -26.22 -16.48 6.83
CA SER A 358 -26.04 -16.75 5.40
C SER A 358 -27.28 -16.37 4.59
N ILE A 359 -28.48 -16.74 5.05
CA ILE A 359 -29.73 -16.36 4.40
C ILE A 359 -29.88 -14.84 4.34
N LEU A 360 -29.67 -14.15 5.47
CA LEU A 360 -29.78 -12.69 5.54
C LEU A 360 -28.75 -11.98 4.65
N PHE A 361 -27.51 -12.47 4.64
CA PHE A 361 -26.45 -11.92 3.80
C PHE A 361 -26.79 -12.06 2.32
N HIS A 362 -27.11 -13.27 1.86
CA HIS A 362 -27.39 -13.54 0.44
C HIS A 362 -28.66 -12.79 -0.04
N GLN A 363 -29.71 -12.71 0.77
CA GLN A 363 -30.89 -11.90 0.44
C GLN A 363 -30.52 -10.42 0.26
N LYS A 364 -29.70 -9.87 1.15
CA LYS A 364 -29.26 -8.47 1.07
C LYS A 364 -28.32 -8.23 -0.12
N PHE A 365 -27.43 -9.18 -0.40
CA PHE A 365 -26.53 -9.17 -1.55
C PHE A 365 -27.31 -9.12 -2.86
N GLU A 366 -28.22 -10.07 -3.07
CA GLU A 366 -29.05 -10.16 -4.28
C GLU A 366 -29.90 -8.90 -4.47
N ASN A 367 -30.55 -8.42 -3.41
CA ASN A 367 -31.33 -7.19 -3.47
C ASN A 367 -30.49 -5.98 -3.88
N THR A 368 -29.25 -5.89 -3.39
CA THR A 368 -28.36 -4.77 -3.72
C THR A 368 -27.82 -4.88 -5.13
N MET A 369 -27.49 -6.09 -5.60
CA MET A 369 -27.08 -6.34 -6.98
C MET A 369 -28.20 -6.01 -7.97
N MET A 370 -29.43 -6.48 -7.70
CA MET A 370 -30.61 -6.15 -8.50
C MET A 370 -30.86 -4.64 -8.53
N MET A 371 -30.68 -3.95 -7.39
CA MET A 371 -30.80 -2.50 -7.32
C MET A 371 -29.81 -1.82 -8.26
N ILE A 372 -28.54 -2.22 -8.23
CA ILE A 372 -27.46 -1.67 -9.08
C ILE A 372 -27.70 -1.98 -10.56
N ASP A 373 -28.15 -3.19 -10.89
CA ASP A 373 -28.46 -3.59 -12.27
C ASP A 373 -29.66 -2.83 -12.85
N SER A 374 -30.60 -2.44 -12.00
CA SER A 374 -31.82 -1.74 -12.41
C SER A 374 -31.64 -0.21 -12.53
N ILE A 375 -30.45 0.32 -12.20
CA ILE A 375 -30.21 1.77 -12.22
C ILE A 375 -30.12 2.27 -13.66
N THR A 376 -31.21 2.90 -14.10
CA THR A 376 -31.21 3.66 -15.37
C THR A 376 -30.77 5.11 -15.17
N ARG A 377 -30.95 5.66 -13.96
CA ARG A 377 -30.52 7.01 -13.54
C ARG A 377 -30.16 7.00 -12.06
N TYR A 378 -28.99 7.54 -11.72
CA TYR A 378 -28.60 7.71 -10.32
C TYR A 378 -29.37 8.86 -9.68
N SER A 379 -29.76 8.63 -8.43
CA SER A 379 -30.24 9.67 -7.53
C SER A 379 -29.52 9.51 -6.20
N ASP A 380 -29.27 10.61 -5.51
CA ASP A 380 -28.57 10.58 -4.21
C ASP A 380 -29.26 9.66 -3.20
N LYS A 381 -30.59 9.58 -3.26
CA LYS A 381 -31.38 8.66 -2.43
C LYS A 381 -31.03 7.19 -2.68
N LEU A 382 -30.93 6.80 -3.96
CA LEU A 382 -30.62 5.43 -4.36
C LEU A 382 -29.17 5.07 -4.04
N GLU A 383 -28.25 6.00 -4.24
CA GLU A 383 -26.86 5.84 -3.86
C GLU A 383 -26.70 5.64 -2.35
N ASN A 384 -27.35 6.48 -1.55
CA ASN A 384 -27.38 6.30 -0.10
C ASN A 384 -27.97 4.94 0.30
N GLU A 385 -28.98 4.45 -0.42
CA GLU A 385 -29.55 3.13 -0.17
C GLU A 385 -28.55 1.99 -0.49
N ILE A 386 -27.76 2.11 -1.56
CA ILE A 386 -26.66 1.17 -1.87
C ILE A 386 -25.60 1.22 -0.76
N ILE A 387 -25.20 2.40 -0.31
CA ILE A 387 -24.19 2.57 0.75
C ILE A 387 -24.68 1.92 2.06
N LEU A 388 -25.92 2.20 2.47
CA LEU A 388 -26.53 1.59 3.65
C LEU A 388 -26.63 0.06 3.53
N ASN A 389 -26.88 -0.46 2.32
CA ASN A 389 -26.88 -1.90 2.08
C ASN A 389 -25.46 -2.51 2.20
N ILE A 390 -24.43 -1.83 1.70
CA ILE A 390 -23.02 -2.23 1.84
C ILE A 390 -22.60 -2.24 3.32
N GLU A 391 -22.98 -1.20 4.08
CA GLU A 391 -22.74 -1.15 5.53
C GLU A 391 -23.45 -2.30 6.26
N SER A 392 -24.69 -2.61 5.87
CA SER A 392 -25.44 -3.75 6.42
C SER A 392 -24.77 -5.09 6.12
N LEU A 393 -24.25 -5.30 4.90
CA LEU A 393 -23.51 -6.51 4.52
C LEU A 393 -22.23 -6.65 5.35
N ASN A 394 -21.47 -5.57 5.50
CA ASN A 394 -20.30 -5.52 6.39
C ASN A 394 -20.67 -5.86 7.84
N GLY A 395 -21.77 -5.31 8.35
CA GLY A 395 -22.26 -5.60 9.70
C GLY A 395 -22.58 -7.09 9.92
N ILE A 396 -23.16 -7.77 8.91
CA ILE A 396 -23.41 -9.22 8.96
C ILE A 396 -22.08 -9.99 8.95
N ASN A 397 -21.15 -9.63 8.07
CA ASN A 397 -19.84 -10.28 7.98
C ASN A 397 -19.03 -10.14 9.29
N ASN A 398 -19.07 -8.97 9.92
CA ASN A 398 -18.41 -8.73 11.20
C ASN A 398 -19.00 -9.56 12.35
N LYS A 399 -20.32 -9.78 12.37
CA LYS A 399 -20.96 -10.67 13.35
C LYS A 399 -20.49 -12.12 13.18
N LEU A 400 -20.33 -12.57 11.94
CA LEU A 400 -19.82 -13.91 11.64
C LEU A 400 -18.35 -14.06 12.09
N ASN A 401 -17.52 -13.05 11.85
CA ASN A 401 -16.14 -13.03 12.35
C ASN A 401 -16.07 -13.02 13.88
N SER A 402 -16.94 -12.26 14.55
CA SER A 402 -17.01 -12.27 16.02
C SER A 402 -17.33 -13.67 16.55
N LEU A 403 -18.26 -14.40 15.91
CA LEU A 403 -18.55 -15.79 16.27
C LEU A 403 -17.35 -16.71 16.04
N HIS A 404 -16.68 -16.57 14.89
CA HIS A 404 -15.46 -17.30 14.58
C HIS A 404 -14.38 -17.10 15.66
N ASP A 405 -14.14 -15.86 16.06
CA ASP A 405 -13.13 -15.51 17.07
C ASP A 405 -13.51 -16.04 18.46
N GLU A 406 -14.79 -15.97 18.83
CA GLU A 406 -15.30 -16.58 20.07
C GLU A 406 -15.12 -18.11 20.09
N LEU A 407 -15.34 -18.79 18.95
CA LEU A 407 -15.12 -20.23 18.82
C LEU A 407 -13.63 -20.58 18.96
N LEU A 408 -12.73 -19.81 18.34
CA LEU A 408 -11.28 -19.97 18.50
C LEU A 408 -10.84 -19.81 19.95
N ILE A 409 -11.33 -18.77 20.64
CA ILE A 409 -11.04 -18.54 22.05
C ILE A 409 -11.55 -19.71 22.90
N ASN A 410 -12.73 -20.26 22.61
CA ASN A 410 -13.26 -21.40 23.36
C ASN A 410 -12.43 -22.68 23.15
N ILE A 411 -11.96 -22.96 21.94
CA ILE A 411 -11.03 -24.07 21.67
C ILE A 411 -9.76 -23.92 22.51
N SER A 412 -9.20 -22.70 22.56
CA SER A 412 -7.96 -22.44 23.31
C SER A 412 -8.09 -22.67 24.83
N LYS A 413 -9.31 -22.68 25.36
CA LYS A 413 -9.59 -22.84 26.79
C LYS A 413 -9.96 -24.27 27.21
N SER A 414 -10.23 -25.16 26.27
CA SER A 414 -10.68 -26.53 26.57
C SER A 414 -9.56 -27.57 26.34
N GLY A 415 -8.74 -27.81 27.38
CA GLY A 415 -7.99 -29.06 27.62
C GLY A 415 -6.76 -29.35 26.76
N ASP A 416 -5.59 -29.35 27.42
CA ASP A 416 -4.21 -29.45 26.86
C ASP A 416 -3.92 -30.55 25.82
N LYS A 417 -4.68 -31.65 25.77
CA LYS A 417 -4.32 -32.82 24.95
C LYS A 417 -4.72 -32.73 23.48
N ASP A 418 -5.85 -32.07 23.16
CA ASP A 418 -6.29 -31.94 21.78
C ASP A 418 -5.62 -30.73 21.09
N ILE A 419 -5.17 -29.76 21.88
CA ILE A 419 -4.35 -28.63 21.43
C ILE A 419 -2.93 -29.09 21.05
N GLU A 420 -2.31 -30.01 21.80
CA GLU A 420 -1.03 -30.63 21.41
C GLU A 420 -1.15 -31.42 20.11
N ASN A 421 -2.28 -32.08 19.86
CA ASN A 421 -2.53 -32.78 18.59
C ASN A 421 -2.78 -31.80 17.45
N LEU A 422 -3.52 -30.72 17.65
CA LEU A 422 -3.79 -29.71 16.62
C LEU A 422 -2.55 -28.89 16.26
N LEU A 423 -1.78 -28.46 17.27
CA LEU A 423 -0.47 -27.82 17.07
C LEU A 423 0.52 -28.81 16.46
N GLY A 424 0.48 -30.09 16.86
CA GLY A 424 1.27 -31.15 16.24
C GLY A 424 0.93 -31.37 14.76
N ASP A 425 -0.34 -31.33 14.41
CA ASP A 425 -0.81 -31.45 13.02
C ASP A 425 -0.49 -30.19 12.21
N MET A 426 -0.55 -29.00 12.81
CA MET A 426 -0.08 -27.75 12.17
C MET A 426 1.43 -27.74 11.97
N VAL A 427 2.23 -28.23 12.93
CA VAL A 427 3.68 -28.38 12.81
C VAL A 427 4.03 -29.41 11.73
N ARG A 428 3.32 -30.54 11.65
CA ARG A 428 3.49 -31.53 10.57
C ARG A 428 3.09 -30.97 9.21
N LEU A 429 2.06 -30.13 9.14
CA LEU A 429 1.66 -29.43 7.91
C LEU A 429 2.77 -28.46 7.47
N ILE A 430 3.29 -27.66 8.40
CA ILE A 430 4.40 -26.72 8.18
C ILE A 430 5.67 -27.46 7.75
N ASP A 431 6.02 -28.58 8.38
CA ASP A 431 7.19 -29.38 8.01
C ASP A 431 7.00 -30.11 6.68
N SER A 432 5.78 -30.56 6.33
CA SER A 432 5.49 -31.13 5.01
C SER A 432 5.66 -30.12 3.87
N VAL A 433 5.49 -28.83 4.16
CA VAL A 433 5.71 -27.73 3.22
C VAL A 433 7.20 -27.35 3.10
N LYS A 434 8.03 -27.65 4.11
CA LYS A 434 9.49 -27.42 4.06
C LYS A 434 10.27 -28.42 3.21
N TYR A 435 9.68 -29.58 2.91
CA TYR A 435 10.30 -30.64 2.08
C TYR A 435 9.79 -30.65 0.62
N TYR A 436 9.00 -29.65 0.23
CA TYR A 436 8.73 -29.27 -1.15
C TYR A 436 9.56 -28.05 -1.51
#